data_AF-A0AAQ3PRS8-F1
#
_entry.id   AF-A0AAQ3PRS8-F1
#
_cell.length_a   1.000
_cell.length_b   1.000
_cell.length_c   1.000
_cell.angle_alpha   90.00
_cell.angle_beta   90.00
_cell.angle_gamma   90.00
#
_symmetry.space_group_name_H-M   'P 1'
#
loop_
_entity.id
_entity.type
_entity.pdbx_description
1 polymer ?
#
loop_
_entity_poly.entity_id
_entity_poly.type
_entity_poly.pdbx_seq_one_letter_code
_entity_poly.pdbx_strand_id
1 'polypeptide(L)'
;MFYSERSTTLSRGPQFTANFWKSLHKAMDTKLDYSTAYHPQTNGQTERVNQLLEVLLRACVLTYGPNWEASLPFAEFSYNNSYQASLGMSPFQALYGRQCRTPLMWEEAGERQFYGPAMFIEAAENVAKVRENLKIAQSHQKIYVDKRRRELTFDEGEFVYLQVSPLRGTKRIYTRGKLAPRYIGPFRIKRKFGDLAYELELPEHLSGVHPVFHVSQLRKCLRLPED
;
A
#
# COMPACT_ATOMS: atom_id res chain seq x y z
N MET A 1 15.57 -10.50 -17.28
CA MET A 1 16.20 -10.83 -15.99
C MET A 1 15.48 -9.98 -14.95
N PHE A 2 14.51 -10.56 -14.24
CA PHE A 2 13.83 -9.85 -13.15
C PHE A 2 14.78 -9.89 -11.95
N TYR A 3 15.05 -8.73 -11.34
CA TYR A 3 15.97 -8.61 -10.22
C TYR A 3 15.44 -9.35 -8.99
N SER A 4 16.34 -9.93 -8.18
CA SER A 4 15.99 -10.48 -6.86
C SER A 4 15.67 -9.33 -5.90
N GLU A 5 14.44 -9.31 -5.39
CA GLU A 5 14.00 -8.37 -4.37
C GLU A 5 14.61 -8.73 -3.01
N ARG A 6 15.06 -7.74 -2.22
CA ARG A 6 15.67 -7.98 -0.90
C ARG A 6 14.65 -8.11 0.25
N SER A 7 13.46 -7.56 0.06
CA SER A 7 12.41 -7.55 1.08
C SER A 7 11.05 -7.30 0.43
N THR A 8 10.03 -8.03 0.87
CA THR A 8 8.66 -7.89 0.37
C THR A 8 7.72 -7.60 1.55
N THR A 9 6.98 -6.50 1.47
CA THR A 9 5.92 -6.17 2.43
C THR A 9 4.57 -6.65 1.92
N LEU A 10 3.92 -7.57 2.64
CA LEU A 10 2.64 -8.16 2.24
C LEU A 10 1.52 -7.79 3.21
N SER A 11 0.29 -7.74 2.68
CA SER A 11 -0.91 -7.64 3.51
C SER A 11 -1.11 -8.91 4.32
N ARG A 12 -1.66 -8.80 5.54
CA ARG A 12 -1.95 -9.94 6.43
C ARG A 12 -3.14 -10.81 5.98
N GLY A 13 -3.41 -10.88 4.67
CA GLY A 13 -4.43 -11.78 4.13
C GLY A 13 -4.11 -13.24 4.45
N PRO A 14 -5.11 -14.10 4.69
CA PRO A 14 -4.89 -15.51 5.02
C PRO A 14 -4.07 -16.25 3.94
N GLN A 15 -4.20 -15.83 2.68
CA GLN A 15 -3.40 -16.35 1.57
C GLN A 15 -1.90 -16.02 1.66
N PHE A 16 -1.50 -14.94 2.36
CA PHE A 16 -0.11 -14.46 2.46
C PHE A 16 0.53 -14.76 3.82
N THR A 17 -0.24 -15.23 4.80
CA THR A 17 0.24 -15.67 6.12
C THR A 17 0.47 -17.19 6.19
N ALA A 18 0.17 -17.93 5.12
CA ALA A 18 0.37 -19.36 5.03
C ALA A 18 1.84 -19.77 5.22
N ASN A 19 2.08 -20.95 5.80
CA ASN A 19 3.43 -21.49 6.03
C ASN A 19 4.24 -21.67 4.73
N PHE A 20 3.54 -21.83 3.60
CA PHE A 20 4.16 -21.85 2.28
C PHE A 20 4.96 -20.56 2.01
N TRP A 21 4.35 -19.39 2.17
CA TRP A 21 5.02 -18.10 1.90
C TRP A 21 6.22 -17.87 2.82
N LYS A 22 6.11 -18.24 4.10
CA LYS A 22 7.25 -18.18 5.03
C LYS A 22 8.42 -19.06 4.57
N SER A 23 8.11 -20.27 4.09
CA SER A 23 9.13 -21.21 3.60
C SER A 23 9.74 -20.73 2.28
N LEU A 24 8.93 -20.18 1.37
CA LEU A 24 9.39 -19.61 0.11
C LEU A 24 10.33 -18.42 0.33
N HIS A 25 9.94 -17.46 1.17
CA HIS A 25 10.78 -16.30 1.48
C HIS A 25 12.09 -16.70 2.17
N LYS A 26 12.06 -17.72 3.03
CA LYS A 26 13.27 -18.30 3.64
C LYS A 26 14.19 -18.96 2.61
N ALA A 27 13.63 -19.66 1.61
CA ALA A 27 14.42 -20.28 0.55
C ALA A 27 15.03 -19.25 -0.42
N MET A 28 14.35 -18.13 -0.63
CA MET A 28 14.85 -17.03 -1.48
C MET A 28 15.73 -16.02 -0.72
N ASP A 29 16.01 -16.25 0.56
CA ASP A 29 16.75 -15.34 1.46
C ASP A 29 16.19 -13.90 1.46
N THR A 30 14.86 -13.79 1.46
CA THR A 30 14.14 -12.50 1.43
C THR A 30 13.42 -12.27 2.74
N LYS A 31 13.45 -11.02 3.24
CA LYS A 31 12.69 -10.65 4.44
C LYS A 31 11.21 -10.43 4.10
N LEU A 32 10.34 -11.10 4.84
CA LEU A 32 8.89 -10.94 4.77
C LEU A 32 8.40 -10.08 5.94
N ASP A 33 7.96 -8.87 5.62
CA ASP A 33 7.38 -7.95 6.60
C ASP A 33 5.86 -7.85 6.39
N TYR A 34 5.11 -7.84 7.50
CA TYR A 34 3.67 -7.70 7.47
C TYR A 34 3.26 -6.27 7.83
N SER A 35 2.43 -5.64 6.99
CA SER A 35 1.84 -4.35 7.33
C SER A 35 0.98 -4.46 8.60
N THR A 36 0.90 -3.36 9.37
CA THR A 36 0.06 -3.27 10.56
C THR A 36 -1.40 -3.57 10.20
N ALA A 37 -2.09 -4.27 11.10
CA ALA A 37 -3.45 -4.73 10.85
C ALA A 37 -4.35 -3.55 10.45
N TYR A 38 -4.98 -3.65 9.27
CA TYR A 38 -6.02 -2.74 8.79
C TYR A 38 -5.60 -1.25 8.64
N HIS A 39 -4.33 -0.97 8.34
CA HIS A 39 -3.88 0.36 7.91
C HIS A 39 -3.60 0.40 6.39
N PRO A 40 -4.62 0.60 5.53
CA PRO A 40 -4.44 0.66 4.07
C PRO A 40 -3.47 1.77 3.63
N GLN A 41 -3.30 2.81 4.45
CA GLN A 41 -2.32 3.88 4.20
C GLN A 41 -0.87 3.38 4.17
N THR A 42 -0.51 2.29 4.87
CA THR A 42 0.84 1.69 4.78
C THR A 42 1.12 1.09 3.41
N ASN A 43 0.08 0.63 2.70
CA ASN A 43 0.18 0.05 1.35
C ASN A 43 -0.38 1.00 0.28
N GLY A 44 -0.50 2.28 0.60
CA GLY A 44 -1.21 3.26 -0.22
C GLY A 44 -0.62 3.45 -1.63
N GLN A 45 0.69 3.20 -1.80
CA GLN A 45 1.33 3.21 -3.13
C GLN A 45 0.76 2.11 -4.02
N THR A 46 0.76 0.86 -3.55
CA THR A 46 0.19 -0.29 -4.26
C THR A 46 -1.31 -0.10 -4.51
N GLU A 47 -2.06 0.38 -3.51
CA GLU A 47 -3.50 0.66 -3.67
C GLU A 47 -3.76 1.72 -4.75
N ARG A 48 -2.92 2.76 -4.83
CA ARG A 48 -3.04 3.81 -5.84
C ARG A 48 -2.73 3.28 -7.25
N VAL A 49 -1.71 2.44 -7.39
CA VAL A 49 -1.40 1.77 -8.65
C VAL A 49 -2.53 0.84 -9.07
N ASN A 50 -3.07 0.05 -8.15
CA ASN A 50 -4.21 -0.83 -8.42
C ASN A 50 -5.43 -0.05 -8.90
N GLN A 51 -5.77 1.08 -8.26
CA GLN A 51 -6.86 1.95 -8.72
C GLN A 51 -6.63 2.47 -10.15
N LEU A 52 -5.40 2.85 -10.48
CA LEU A 52 -5.07 3.35 -11.82
C LEU A 52 -5.17 2.23 -12.86
N LEU A 53 -4.65 1.04 -12.54
CA LEU A 53 -4.78 -0.15 -13.38
C LEU A 53 -6.25 -0.55 -13.56
N GLU A 54 -7.08 -0.46 -12.51
CA GLU A 54 -8.53 -0.68 -12.64
C GLU A 54 -9.18 0.30 -13.62
N VAL A 55 -8.80 1.59 -13.58
CA VAL A 55 -9.31 2.60 -14.52
C VAL A 55 -8.87 2.29 -15.95
N LEU A 56 -7.60 1.94 -16.16
CA LEU A 56 -7.08 1.54 -17.47
C LEU A 56 -7.80 0.30 -18.00
N LEU A 57 -7.96 -0.73 -17.17
CA LEU A 57 -8.64 -1.96 -17.56
C LEU A 57 -10.13 -1.73 -17.85
N ARG A 58 -10.80 -0.85 -17.09
CA ARG A 58 -12.19 -0.46 -17.41
C ARG A 58 -12.27 0.19 -18.78
N ALA A 59 -11.35 1.09 -19.12
CA ALA A 59 -11.30 1.69 -20.45
C ALA A 59 -11.05 0.63 -21.54
N CYS A 60 -10.09 -0.28 -21.33
CA CYS A 60 -9.82 -1.36 -22.27
C CYS A 60 -11.02 -2.29 -22.47
N VAL A 61 -11.73 -2.66 -21.40
CA VAL A 61 -12.91 -3.53 -21.49
C VAL A 61 -14.06 -2.84 -22.23
N LEU A 62 -14.23 -1.51 -22.06
CA LEU A 62 -15.22 -0.75 -22.81
C LEU A 62 -14.91 -0.69 -24.31
N THR A 63 -13.63 -0.70 -24.71
CA THR A 63 -13.22 -0.60 -26.12
C THR A 63 -13.06 -1.96 -26.81
N TYR A 64 -12.49 -2.95 -26.13
CA TYR A 64 -12.08 -4.24 -26.70
C TYR A 64 -12.94 -5.42 -26.23
N GLY A 65 -13.95 -5.17 -25.40
CA GLY A 65 -14.89 -6.18 -24.90
C GLY A 65 -14.44 -6.86 -23.59
N PRO A 66 -15.17 -7.90 -23.14
CA PRO A 66 -15.04 -8.48 -21.80
C PRO A 66 -13.74 -9.27 -21.56
N ASN A 67 -12.90 -9.46 -22.58
CA ASN A 67 -11.64 -10.19 -22.49
C ASN A 67 -10.55 -9.34 -21.83
N TRP A 68 -10.71 -9.10 -20.53
CA TRP A 68 -9.78 -8.31 -19.72
C TRP A 68 -8.37 -8.92 -19.71
N GLU A 69 -8.24 -10.25 -19.79
CA GLU A 69 -6.94 -10.94 -19.86
C GLU A 69 -6.12 -10.51 -21.07
N ALA A 70 -6.76 -10.39 -22.24
CA ALA A 70 -6.11 -9.88 -23.46
C ALA A 70 -5.77 -8.39 -23.36
N SER A 71 -6.43 -7.66 -22.46
CA SER A 71 -6.20 -6.24 -22.21
C SER A 71 -5.05 -5.96 -21.23
N LEU A 72 -4.65 -6.95 -20.41
CA LEU A 72 -3.59 -6.79 -19.40
C LEU A 72 -2.26 -6.31 -19.99
N PRO A 73 -1.73 -6.90 -21.08
CA PRO A 73 -0.44 -6.46 -21.63
C PRO A 73 -0.48 -5.01 -22.10
N PHE A 74 -1.62 -4.56 -22.65
CA PHE A 74 -1.80 -3.17 -23.07
C PHE A 74 -1.86 -2.23 -21.87
N ALA A 75 -2.58 -2.60 -20.81
CA ALA A 75 -2.66 -1.80 -19.58
C ALA A 75 -1.28 -1.67 -18.89
N GLU A 76 -0.53 -2.77 -18.79
CA GLU A 76 0.84 -2.78 -18.26
C GLU A 76 1.76 -1.89 -19.10
N PHE A 77 1.72 -2.04 -20.42
CA PHE A 77 2.53 -1.25 -21.34
C PHE A 77 2.21 0.24 -21.26
N SER A 78 0.93 0.60 -21.25
CA SER A 78 0.48 1.98 -21.08
C SER A 78 0.93 2.55 -19.75
N TYR A 79 0.80 1.80 -18.65
CA TYR A 79 1.25 2.26 -17.33
C TYR A 79 2.76 2.48 -17.27
N ASN A 80 3.54 1.52 -17.77
CA ASN A 80 5.01 1.57 -17.75
C ASN A 80 5.58 2.68 -18.64
N ASN A 81 4.88 3.08 -19.70
CA ASN A 81 5.29 4.16 -20.59
C ASN A 81 4.68 5.53 -20.24
N SER A 82 3.70 5.59 -19.35
CA SER A 82 3.10 6.85 -18.93
C SER A 82 4.04 7.65 -18.03
N TYR A 83 4.06 8.97 -18.23
CA TYR A 83 4.82 9.89 -17.38
C TYR A 83 4.28 9.90 -15.95
N GLN A 84 5.15 9.72 -14.96
CA GLN A 84 4.79 9.81 -13.55
C GLN A 84 5.40 11.05 -12.93
N ALA A 85 4.55 11.96 -12.43
CA ALA A 85 4.99 13.20 -11.80
C ALA A 85 5.94 12.99 -10.61
N SER A 86 5.77 11.90 -9.84
CA SER A 86 6.65 11.57 -8.72
C SER A 86 8.04 11.08 -9.14
N LEU A 87 8.17 10.52 -10.34
CA LEU A 87 9.46 10.08 -10.89
C LEU A 87 10.10 11.18 -11.75
N GLY A 88 9.30 12.04 -12.37
CA GLY A 88 9.75 12.99 -13.39
C GLY A 88 10.01 12.35 -14.76
N MET A 89 9.59 11.08 -14.94
CA MET A 89 9.77 10.29 -16.16
C MET A 89 8.81 9.08 -16.14
N SER A 90 8.84 8.22 -17.15
CA SER A 90 8.08 6.96 -17.14
C SER A 90 8.79 5.86 -16.34
N PRO A 91 8.07 4.91 -15.72
CA PRO A 91 8.68 3.75 -15.05
C PRO A 91 9.64 2.97 -15.94
N PHE A 92 9.32 2.83 -17.23
CA PHE A 92 10.20 2.20 -18.21
C PHE A 92 11.53 2.96 -18.34
N GLN A 93 11.48 4.28 -18.45
CA GLN A 93 12.69 5.11 -18.53
C GLN A 93 13.51 5.06 -17.24
N ALA A 94 12.85 5.00 -16.08
CA ALA A 94 13.55 4.83 -14.80
C ALA A 94 14.26 3.47 -14.68
N LEU A 95 13.66 2.40 -15.22
CA LEU A 95 14.21 1.04 -15.14
C LEU A 95 15.32 0.79 -16.17
N TYR A 96 15.13 1.27 -17.40
CA TYR A 96 16.02 0.97 -18.53
C TYR A 96 16.90 2.15 -18.96
N GLY A 97 16.76 3.32 -18.34
CA GLY A 97 17.52 4.53 -18.66
C GLY A 97 17.12 5.22 -19.97
N ARG A 98 16.15 4.69 -20.74
CA ARG A 98 15.77 5.20 -22.05
C ARG A 98 14.26 5.17 -22.27
N GLN A 99 13.76 5.97 -23.21
CA GLN A 99 12.34 5.95 -23.57
C GLN A 99 11.94 4.65 -24.29
N CYS A 100 10.69 4.22 -24.09
CA CYS A 100 10.17 3.04 -24.75
C CYS A 100 9.96 3.32 -26.24
N ARG A 101 10.56 2.49 -27.11
CA ARG A 101 10.31 2.57 -28.55
C ARG A 101 8.99 1.88 -28.85
N THR A 102 8.00 2.66 -29.27
CA THR A 102 6.70 2.13 -29.70
C THR A 102 6.62 2.19 -31.23
N PRO A 103 5.83 1.33 -31.90
CA PRO A 103 5.62 1.42 -33.34
C PRO A 103 5.13 2.80 -33.81
N LEU A 104 4.49 3.57 -32.92
CA LEU A 104 4.02 4.94 -33.17
C LEU A 104 5.09 6.02 -32.92
N MET A 105 6.16 5.70 -32.17
CA MET A 105 7.31 6.56 -31.88
C MET A 105 8.59 5.95 -32.48
N TRP A 106 8.51 5.56 -33.74
CA TRP A 106 9.68 5.14 -34.51
C TRP A 106 10.39 6.37 -35.08
N GLU A 107 10.88 7.26 -34.21
CA GLU A 107 11.76 8.33 -34.66
C GLU A 107 13.18 7.79 -34.88
N GLU A 108 13.55 7.89 -36.16
CA GLU A 108 14.80 7.63 -36.86
C GLU A 108 15.50 6.28 -36.63
N ALA A 109 15.67 5.56 -37.75
CA ALA A 109 16.69 4.55 -37.93
C ALA A 109 18.09 5.19 -37.90
N GLY A 110 18.49 5.76 -36.77
CA GLY A 110 19.88 5.99 -36.43
C GLY A 110 20.56 4.67 -36.07
N GLU A 111 21.86 4.56 -36.34
CA GLU A 111 22.68 3.38 -36.13
C GLU A 111 22.37 2.68 -34.81
N ARG A 112 22.35 1.34 -34.81
CA ARG A 112 22.32 0.53 -33.58
C ARG A 112 23.47 1.01 -32.69
N GLN A 113 23.19 1.94 -31.77
CA GLN A 113 24.18 2.40 -30.81
C GLN A 113 24.63 1.19 -30.02
N PHE A 114 25.87 0.81 -30.26
CA PHE A 114 26.53 -0.28 -29.56
C PHE A 114 26.47 0.02 -28.07
N TYR A 115 25.98 -0.96 -27.30
CA TYR A 115 25.71 -0.84 -25.86
C TYR A 115 27.01 -0.56 -25.09
N GLY A 116 27.35 0.72 -24.91
CA GLY A 116 28.56 1.18 -24.24
C GLY A 116 28.36 1.59 -22.78
N PRO A 117 29.45 1.90 -22.05
CA PRO A 117 29.44 2.38 -20.66
C PRO A 117 28.58 3.63 -20.42
N ALA A 118 28.36 4.46 -21.45
CA ALA A 118 27.56 5.68 -21.38
C ALA A 118 26.12 5.43 -20.89
N MET A 119 25.51 4.29 -21.26
CA MET A 119 24.15 3.96 -20.82
C MET A 119 24.09 3.65 -19.32
N PHE A 120 25.14 3.07 -18.75
CA PHE A 120 25.22 2.81 -17.32
C PHE A 120 25.37 4.10 -16.51
N ILE A 121 26.10 5.08 -17.07
CA ILE A 121 26.24 6.43 -16.49
C ILE A 121 24.88 7.14 -16.53
N GLU A 122 24.20 7.15 -17.68
CA GLU A 122 22.87 7.76 -17.83
C GLU A 122 21.82 7.08 -16.95
N ALA A 123 21.84 5.75 -16.86
CA ALA A 123 20.98 5.01 -15.96
C ALA A 123 21.26 5.36 -14.48
N ALA A 124 22.53 5.47 -14.08
CA ALA A 124 22.90 5.87 -12.72
C ALA A 124 22.43 7.30 -12.39
N GLU A 125 22.56 8.23 -13.33
CA GLU A 125 22.04 9.60 -13.20
C GLU A 125 20.51 9.63 -13.09
N ASN A 126 19.82 8.84 -13.91
CA ASN A 126 18.36 8.73 -13.87
C ASN A 126 17.89 8.13 -12.53
N VAL A 127 18.59 7.11 -12.00
CA VAL A 127 18.30 6.58 -10.66
C VAL A 127 18.53 7.65 -9.58
N ALA A 128 19.58 8.46 -9.69
CA ALA A 128 19.83 9.55 -8.74
C ALA A 128 18.69 10.59 -8.76
N LYS A 129 18.28 11.04 -9.95
CA LYS A 129 17.14 11.96 -10.16
C LYS A 129 15.84 11.39 -9.60
N VAL A 130 15.54 10.12 -9.91
CA VAL A 130 14.36 9.42 -9.40
C VAL A 130 14.37 9.37 -7.87
N ARG A 131 15.50 9.07 -7.24
CA ARG A 131 15.62 9.05 -5.78
C ARG A 131 15.37 10.43 -5.16
N GLU A 132 15.87 11.49 -5.77
CA GLU A 132 15.64 12.86 -5.32
C GLU A 132 14.18 13.28 -5.48
N ASN A 133 13.60 13.06 -6.66
CA ASN A 133 12.19 13.36 -6.94
C ASN A 133 11.25 12.60 -5.98
N LEU A 134 11.55 11.34 -5.70
CA LEU A 134 10.80 10.54 -4.73
C LEU A 134 10.91 11.11 -3.31
N LYS A 135 12.08 11.59 -2.87
CA LYS A 135 12.23 12.24 -1.56
C LYS A 135 11.40 13.51 -1.48
N ILE A 136 11.37 14.33 -2.54
CA ILE A 136 10.57 15.55 -2.60
C ILE A 136 9.07 15.21 -2.59
N ALA A 137 8.64 14.24 -3.40
CA ALA A 137 7.25 13.80 -3.42
C ALA A 137 6.80 13.26 -2.05
N GLN A 138 7.65 12.48 -1.37
CA GLN A 138 7.40 11.99 -0.03
C GLN A 138 7.32 13.12 1.00
N SER A 139 8.20 14.13 0.93
CA SER A 139 8.16 15.27 1.86
C SER A 139 6.88 16.09 1.67
N HIS A 140 6.45 16.31 0.42
CA HIS A 140 5.20 16.99 0.11
C HIS A 140 4.00 16.19 0.64
N GLN A 141 3.94 14.87 0.37
CA GLN A 141 2.89 14.00 0.88
C GLN A 141 2.83 14.03 2.42
N LYS A 142 3.99 13.99 3.09
CA LYS A 142 4.08 14.11 4.54
C LYS A 142 3.48 15.43 5.03
N ILE A 143 3.83 16.57 4.43
CA ILE A 143 3.27 17.88 4.80
C ILE A 143 1.73 17.90 4.67
N TYR A 144 1.17 17.36 3.58
CA TYR A 144 -0.29 17.31 3.40
C TYR A 144 -0.98 16.39 4.41
N VAL A 145 -0.37 15.25 4.72
CA VAL A 145 -0.92 14.28 5.68
C VAL A 145 -0.85 14.86 7.09
N ASP A 146 0.30 15.40 7.50
CA ASP A 146 0.53 15.94 8.84
C ASP A 146 -0.42 17.12 9.11
N LYS A 147 -0.65 18.01 8.14
CA LYS A 147 -1.64 19.11 8.26
C LYS A 147 -3.06 18.65 8.60
N ARG A 148 -3.45 17.43 8.20
CA ARG A 148 -4.79 16.88 8.44
C ARG A 148 -4.85 15.92 9.62
N ARG A 149 -3.71 15.53 10.19
CA ARG A 149 -3.66 14.63 11.34
C ARG A 149 -3.94 15.42 12.62
N ARG A 150 -4.76 14.83 13.48
CA ARG A 150 -4.89 15.25 14.89
C ARG A 150 -3.99 14.33 15.69
N GLU A 151 -3.09 14.89 16.48
CA GLU A 151 -2.32 14.12 17.45
C GLU A 151 -3.28 13.63 18.53
N LEU A 152 -3.57 12.33 18.49
CA LEU A 152 -4.34 11.62 19.50
C LEU A 152 -3.36 10.67 20.16
N THR A 153 -2.87 11.05 21.33
CA THR A 153 -2.06 10.16 22.17
C THR A 153 -2.94 9.59 23.26
N PHE A 154 -2.76 8.31 23.54
CA PHE A 154 -3.43 7.62 24.64
C PHE A 154 -2.38 7.04 25.57
N ASP A 155 -2.70 6.97 26.86
CA ASP A 155 -1.83 6.37 27.86
C ASP A 155 -2.29 4.96 28.24
N GLU A 156 -1.36 4.16 28.77
CA GLU A 156 -1.67 2.81 29.26
C GLU A 156 -2.69 2.91 30.40
N GLY A 157 -3.75 2.10 30.32
CA GLY A 157 -4.87 2.14 31.25
C GLY A 157 -6.01 3.09 30.89
N GLU A 158 -5.88 3.96 29.88
CA GLU A 158 -7.02 4.71 29.37
C GLU A 158 -8.03 3.80 28.64
N PHE A 159 -9.30 4.21 28.66
CA PHE A 159 -10.36 3.54 27.93
C PHE A 159 -10.60 4.21 26.57
N VAL A 160 -10.72 3.40 25.53
CA VAL A 160 -10.92 3.86 24.16
C VAL A 160 -12.00 3.05 23.46
N TYR A 161 -12.71 3.71 22.55
CA TYR A 161 -13.65 3.06 21.64
C TYR A 161 -12.95 2.58 20.38
N LEU A 162 -13.24 1.35 19.97
CA LEU A 162 -12.71 0.76 18.74
C LEU A 162 -13.69 0.96 17.58
N GLN A 163 -13.21 1.48 16.45
CA GLN A 163 -14.01 1.66 15.24
C GLN A 163 -14.29 0.33 14.54
N VAL A 164 -15.57 0.04 14.29
CA VAL A 164 -16.02 -1.12 13.50
C VAL A 164 -16.45 -0.65 12.11
N SER A 165 -15.87 -1.26 11.07
CA SER A 165 -16.30 -1.02 9.69
C SER A 165 -17.34 -2.06 9.27
N PRO A 166 -18.54 -1.64 8.79
CA PRO A 166 -19.60 -2.58 8.38
C PRO A 166 -19.19 -3.56 7.27
N LEU A 167 -18.23 -3.16 6.43
CA LEU A 167 -17.70 -3.94 5.31
C LEU A 167 -16.68 -5.02 5.73
N ARG A 168 -16.19 -4.96 6.97
CA ARG A 168 -15.11 -5.82 7.45
C ARG A 168 -15.72 -6.86 8.36
N GLY A 169 -15.77 -8.10 7.90
CA GLY A 169 -16.38 -9.25 8.57
C GLY A 169 -15.81 -9.58 9.94
N THR A 170 -15.98 -8.69 10.92
CA THR A 170 -16.08 -9.04 12.32
C THR A 170 -17.19 -10.08 12.40
N LYS A 171 -16.76 -11.32 12.66
CA LYS A 171 -17.69 -12.41 12.90
C LYS A 171 -18.69 -11.95 13.95
N ARG A 172 -19.96 -11.90 13.57
CA ARG A 172 -21.18 -12.07 14.41
C ARG A 172 -21.44 -11.15 15.61
N ILE A 173 -20.56 -10.23 16.01
CA ILE A 173 -20.69 -9.63 17.36
C ILE A 173 -21.65 -8.43 17.42
N TYR A 174 -21.81 -7.65 16.34
CA TYR A 174 -22.76 -6.53 16.32
C TYR A 174 -23.57 -6.49 15.03
N THR A 175 -24.85 -6.13 15.16
CA THR A 175 -25.90 -6.16 14.14
C THR A 175 -25.43 -5.63 12.79
N ARG A 176 -25.52 -6.44 11.72
CA ARG A 176 -25.29 -5.98 10.34
C ARG A 176 -26.50 -5.18 9.86
N GLY A 177 -26.30 -3.92 9.47
CA GLY A 177 -27.35 -3.13 8.81
C GLY A 177 -27.14 -1.63 8.87
N LYS A 178 -28.00 -0.89 8.15
CA LYS A 178 -28.19 0.55 8.33
C LYS A 178 -28.57 0.77 9.81
N LEU A 179 -27.79 1.59 10.54
CA LEU A 179 -27.86 1.82 12.02
C LEU A 179 -26.94 0.97 12.92
N ALA A 180 -26.03 0.15 12.38
CA ALA A 180 -25.02 -0.50 13.21
C ALA A 180 -24.10 0.54 13.92
N PRO A 181 -23.72 0.32 15.19
CA PRO A 181 -22.81 1.22 15.88
C PRO A 181 -21.46 1.26 15.16
N ARG A 182 -20.95 2.48 14.91
CA ARG A 182 -19.64 2.69 14.25
C ARG A 182 -18.45 2.46 15.20
N TYR A 183 -18.71 2.47 16.50
CA TYR A 183 -17.73 2.31 17.56
C TYR A 183 -18.28 1.33 18.60
N ILE A 184 -17.42 0.44 19.09
CA ILE A 184 -17.77 -0.59 20.09
C ILE A 184 -16.90 -0.42 21.32
N GLY A 185 -17.49 -0.69 22.48
CA GLY A 185 -16.89 -0.89 23.80
C GLY A 185 -15.96 0.22 24.29
N PRO A 186 -15.95 0.61 25.56
CA PRO A 186 -14.72 1.09 26.15
C PRO A 186 -13.80 -0.11 26.36
N PHE A 187 -12.71 -0.20 25.60
CA PHE A 187 -11.64 -1.18 25.85
C PHE A 187 -10.48 -0.48 26.54
N ARG A 188 -9.88 -1.17 27.51
CA ARG A 188 -8.70 -0.68 28.21
C ARG A 188 -7.46 -0.87 27.33
N ILE A 189 -6.60 0.14 27.27
CA ILE A 189 -5.29 0.03 26.65
C ILE A 189 -4.37 -0.74 27.60
N LYS A 190 -3.90 -1.90 27.15
CA LYS A 190 -2.96 -2.75 27.88
C LYS A 190 -1.52 -2.28 27.72
N ARG A 191 -1.16 -1.92 26.49
CA ARG A 191 0.23 -1.55 26.13
C ARG A 191 0.29 -0.59 24.97
N LYS A 192 1.22 0.36 25.00
CA LYS A 192 1.54 1.26 23.89
C LYS A 192 2.72 0.72 23.06
N PHE A 193 2.55 0.65 21.74
CA PHE A 193 3.59 0.26 20.77
C PHE A 193 3.97 1.46 19.88
N GLY A 194 4.84 2.33 20.40
CA GLY A 194 5.14 3.61 19.78
C GLY A 194 3.93 4.54 19.77
N ASP A 195 3.96 5.63 19.00
CA ASP A 195 2.90 6.65 19.08
C ASP A 195 1.62 6.30 18.31
N LEU A 196 1.68 5.33 17.41
CA LEU A 196 0.63 5.05 16.43
C LEU A 196 -0.11 3.74 16.66
N ALA A 197 0.38 2.82 17.49
CA ALA A 197 -0.23 1.51 17.70
C ALA A 197 -0.42 1.18 19.19
N TYR A 198 -1.59 0.63 19.52
CA TYR A 198 -1.99 0.33 20.90
C TYR A 198 -2.58 -1.08 20.98
N GLU A 199 -2.25 -1.80 22.05
CA GLU A 199 -2.82 -3.11 22.40
C GLU A 199 -4.04 -2.91 23.30
N LEU A 200 -5.18 -3.46 22.89
CA LEU A 200 -6.43 -3.41 23.66
C LEU A 200 -6.68 -4.73 24.37
N GLU A 201 -7.27 -4.64 25.56
CA GLU A 201 -7.84 -5.79 26.26
C GLU A 201 -9.16 -6.18 25.59
N LEU A 202 -9.09 -7.14 24.65
CA LEU A 202 -10.25 -7.66 23.94
C LEU A 202 -10.93 -8.80 24.74
N PRO A 203 -12.27 -8.80 24.87
CA PRO A 203 -13.03 -9.89 25.44
C PRO A 203 -12.88 -11.21 24.65
N GLU A 204 -13.17 -12.34 25.29
CA GLU A 204 -13.05 -13.67 24.67
C GLU A 204 -13.87 -13.84 23.38
N HIS A 205 -15.03 -13.16 23.29
CA HIS A 205 -15.85 -13.17 22.07
C HIS A 205 -15.19 -12.47 20.87
N LEU A 206 -14.16 -11.64 21.09
CA LEU A 206 -13.35 -10.95 20.09
C LEU A 206 -11.95 -11.58 19.90
N SER A 207 -11.67 -12.74 20.51
CA SER A 207 -10.36 -13.43 20.43
C SER A 207 -9.85 -13.75 19.01
N GLY A 208 -10.74 -13.79 18.02
CA GLY A 208 -10.37 -13.95 16.61
C GLY A 208 -9.82 -12.67 15.94
N VAL A 209 -9.83 -11.54 16.63
CA VAL A 209 -9.33 -10.24 16.15
C VAL A 209 -7.97 -9.97 16.80
N HIS A 210 -7.00 -9.50 16.02
CA HIS A 210 -5.70 -9.12 16.54
C HIS A 210 -5.82 -7.93 17.51
N PRO A 211 -5.22 -7.97 18.71
CA PRO A 211 -5.46 -6.97 19.77
C PRO A 211 -4.75 -5.63 19.54
N VAL A 212 -3.84 -5.55 18.57
CA VAL A 212 -3.09 -4.31 18.25
C VAL A 212 -3.78 -3.53 17.13
N PHE A 213 -4.14 -2.29 17.42
CA PHE A 213 -4.84 -1.38 16.52
C PHE A 213 -4.08 -0.06 16.32
N HIS A 214 -4.27 0.55 15.15
CA HIS A 214 -3.72 1.87 14.85
C HIS A 214 -4.57 2.98 15.51
N VAL A 215 -3.94 4.06 15.96
CA VAL A 215 -4.56 5.21 16.63
C VAL A 215 -5.77 5.78 15.89
N SER A 216 -5.76 5.74 14.55
CA SER A 216 -6.87 6.23 13.72
C SER A 216 -8.16 5.42 13.85
N GLN A 217 -8.09 4.22 14.41
CA GLN A 217 -9.24 3.35 14.66
C GLN A 217 -9.75 3.48 16.10
N LEU A 218 -9.08 4.30 16.92
CA LEU A 218 -9.39 4.50 18.32
C LEU A 218 -10.00 5.89 18.54
N ARG A 219 -10.89 5.98 19.52
CA ARG A 219 -11.49 7.26 19.94
C ARG A 219 -11.48 7.35 21.45
N LYS A 220 -11.10 8.52 21.99
CA LYS A 220 -11.08 8.76 23.44
C LYS A 220 -12.47 8.52 24.03
N CYS A 221 -12.54 7.73 25.10
CA CYS A 221 -13.75 7.58 25.88
C CYS A 221 -13.94 8.83 26.75
N LEU A 222 -15.05 9.56 26.57
CA LEU A 222 -15.35 10.79 27.32
C LEU A 222 -16.15 10.53 28.61
N ARG A 223 -16.80 9.38 28.70
CA ARG A 223 -17.52 8.90 29.87
C ARG A 223 -17.35 7.39 29.95
N LEU A 224 -16.74 6.92 31.03
CA LEU A 224 -16.88 5.52 31.42
C LEU A 224 -18.39 5.27 31.57
N PRO A 225 -18.95 4.18 31.01
CA PRO A 225 -20.26 3.73 31.42
C PRO A 225 -20.19 3.54 32.93
N GLU A 226 -20.91 4.36 33.69
CA GLU A 226 -21.18 4.09 35.10
C GLU A 226 -22.01 2.81 35.14
N ASP A 227 -21.62 1.89 36.03
CA ASP A 227 -22.36 0.66 36.35
C ASP A 227 -23.77 0.96 36.87
#